data_AF-A0A2N5U2F6-F1
#
_entry.id   AF-A0A2N5U2F6-F1
#
_cell.length_a   1.000
_cell.length_b   1.000
_cell.length_c   1.000
_cell.angle_alpha   90.00
_cell.angle_beta   90.00
_cell.angle_gamma   90.00
#
_symmetry.space_group_name_H-M   'P 1'
#
loop_
_entity.id
_entity.type
_entity.pdbx_description
1 polymer ?
#
loop_
_entity_poly.entity_id
_entity_poly.type
_entity_poly.pdbx_seq_one_letter_code
_entity_poly.pdbx_strand_id
1 'polypeptide(L)'
;MLSKALVLLNEVKEKYQRPVTHYEILGLLPSATRYEIQKAYKKAALEHHPDKNTGNTHQMTQLNVARDVLLNSIARCKYDEELKKMGSN
;
A
#
# COMPACT_ATOMS: atom_id res chain seq x y z
N MET A 1 -9.57 -35.28 7.23
CA MET A 1 -10.10 -33.94 6.88
C MET A 1 -9.11 -32.92 7.42
N LEU A 2 -8.55 -32.04 6.57
CA LEU A 2 -7.63 -31.01 7.05
C LEU A 2 -8.35 -30.12 8.07
N SER A 3 -7.68 -29.81 9.18
CA SER A 3 -8.27 -29.03 10.27
C SER A 3 -8.62 -27.62 9.81
N LYS A 4 -9.80 -27.12 10.18
CA LYS A 4 -10.27 -25.75 9.85
C LYS A 4 -9.26 -24.67 10.26
N ALA A 5 -8.48 -24.92 11.31
CA ALA A 5 -7.38 -24.07 11.74
C ALA A 5 -6.21 -24.05 10.73
N LEU A 6 -5.86 -25.18 10.11
CA LEU A 6 -4.82 -25.23 9.08
C LEU A 6 -5.26 -24.49 7.81
N VAL A 7 -6.54 -24.60 7.44
CA VAL A 7 -7.12 -23.84 6.32
C VAL A 7 -7.08 -22.35 6.59
N LEU A 8 -7.54 -21.89 7.78
CA LEU A 8 -7.47 -20.49 8.18
C LEU A 8 -6.05 -19.95 8.22
N LEU A 9 -5.09 -20.74 8.72
CA LEU A 9 -3.68 -20.36 8.74
C LEU A 9 -3.12 -20.25 7.32
N ASN A 10 -3.58 -21.08 6.38
CA ASN A 10 -3.18 -20.98 4.98
C ASN A 10 -3.79 -19.76 4.30
N GLU A 11 -5.09 -19.51 4.49
CA GLU A 11 -5.78 -18.31 3.97
C GLU A 11 -5.13 -17.01 4.48
N VAL A 12 -4.76 -16.99 5.77
CA VAL A 12 -4.04 -15.86 6.36
C VAL A 12 -2.63 -15.76 5.77
N LYS A 13 -1.89 -16.87 5.64
CA LYS A 13 -0.54 -16.85 5.06
C LYS A 13 -0.53 -16.32 3.62
N GLU A 14 -1.42 -16.80 2.77
CA GLU A 14 -1.51 -16.35 1.37
C GLU A 14 -1.88 -14.87 1.28
N LYS A 15 -2.74 -14.37 2.17
CA LYS A 15 -3.08 -12.94 2.26
C LYS A 15 -1.87 -12.04 2.58
N TYR A 16 -0.90 -12.54 3.34
CA TYR A 16 0.31 -11.80 3.73
C TYR A 16 1.55 -12.09 2.87
N GLN A 17 1.42 -12.89 1.81
CA GLN A 17 2.54 -13.22 0.91
C GLN A 17 2.58 -12.38 -0.36
N ARG A 18 1.54 -11.57 -0.64
CA ARG A 18 1.59 -10.60 -1.74
C ARG A 18 2.26 -9.29 -1.31
N PRO A 19 3.08 -8.68 -2.17
CA PRO A 19 3.65 -7.37 -1.89
C PRO A 19 2.54 -6.33 -1.68
N VAL A 20 2.70 -5.50 -0.64
CA VAL A 20 1.75 -4.42 -0.33
C VAL A 20 1.84 -3.36 -1.42
N THR A 21 0.70 -2.95 -1.97
CA THR A 21 0.66 -1.95 -3.02
C THR A 21 0.84 -0.53 -2.48
N HIS A 22 1.25 0.42 -3.33
CA HIS A 22 1.34 1.83 -2.95
C HIS A 22 -0.02 2.42 -2.53
N TYR A 23 -1.11 1.91 -3.13
CA TYR A 23 -2.46 2.28 -2.74
C TYR A 23 -2.78 1.81 -1.32
N GLU A 24 -2.44 0.56 -0.99
CA GLU A 24 -2.63 0.01 0.36
C GLU A 24 -1.76 0.69 1.42
N ILE A 25 -0.53 1.06 1.07
CA ILE A 25 0.36 1.86 1.95
C ILE A 25 -0.31 3.18 2.34
N LEU A 26 -1.06 3.81 1.41
CA LEU A 26 -1.83 5.03 1.69
C LEU A 26 -3.26 4.76 2.18
N GLY A 27 -3.69 3.49 2.30
CA GLY A 27 -5.06 3.11 2.68
C GLY A 27 -6.11 3.53 1.64
N LEU A 28 -5.75 3.52 0.35
CA LEU A 28 -6.58 3.94 -0.77
C LEU A 28 -6.90 2.79 -1.71
N LEU A 29 -7.94 2.99 -2.53
CA LEU A 29 -8.25 2.11 -3.65
C LEU A 29 -7.46 2.51 -4.90
N PRO A 30 -7.20 1.60 -5.85
CA PRO A 30 -6.57 1.92 -7.14
C PRO A 30 -7.32 2.99 -7.95
N SER A 31 -8.63 3.13 -7.71
CA SER A 31 -9.50 4.16 -8.29
C SER A 31 -9.32 5.55 -7.66
N ALA A 32 -8.46 5.72 -6.65
CA ALA A 32 -8.29 6.98 -5.94
C ALA A 32 -7.80 8.09 -6.86
N THR A 33 -8.40 9.27 -6.68
CA THR A 33 -8.03 10.48 -7.39
C THR A 33 -6.73 11.07 -6.84
N ARG A 34 -6.07 11.92 -7.64
CA ARG A 34 -4.86 12.64 -7.21
C ARG A 34 -5.07 13.44 -5.93
N TYR A 35 -6.26 14.01 -5.75
CA TYR A 35 -6.63 14.76 -4.55
C TYR A 35 -6.70 13.84 -3.31
N GLU A 36 -7.34 12.68 -3.43
CA GLU A 36 -7.42 11.70 -2.35
C GLU A 36 -6.05 11.16 -1.95
N ILE A 37 -5.17 10.91 -2.93
CA ILE A 37 -3.78 10.49 -2.70
C ILE A 37 -3.03 11.53 -1.85
N GLN A 38 -3.13 12.82 -2.20
CA GLN A 38 -2.50 13.88 -1.41
C GLN A 38 -3.10 13.98 0.01
N LYS A 39 -4.42 13.86 0.13
CA LYS A 39 -5.10 13.94 1.42
C LYS A 39 -4.72 12.78 2.34
N ALA A 40 -4.71 11.56 1.82
CA ALA A 40 -4.33 10.37 2.57
C ALA A 40 -2.86 10.41 2.99
N TYR A 41 -1.96 10.79 2.08
CA TYR A 41 -0.55 10.98 2.42
C TYR A 41 -0.36 11.99 3.55
N LYS A 42 -1.00 13.17 3.48
CA LYS A 42 -0.90 14.18 4.54
C LYS A 42 -1.36 13.65 5.89
N LYS A 43 -2.47 12.90 5.91
CA LYS A 43 -2.98 12.28 7.14
C LYS A 43 -1.99 11.26 7.70
N ALA A 44 -1.55 10.32 6.89
CA ALA A 44 -0.63 9.27 7.31
C ALA A 44 0.74 9.82 7.73
N ALA A 45 1.28 10.81 7.02
CA ALA A 45 2.54 11.47 7.36
C ALA A 45 2.47 12.18 8.72
N LEU A 46 1.32 12.76 9.08
CA LEU A 46 1.11 13.37 10.39
C LEU A 46 0.97 12.33 11.52
N GLU A 47 0.50 11.12 11.21
CA GLU A 47 0.39 10.00 12.16
C GLU A 47 1.77 9.36 12.41
N HIS A 48 2.58 9.23 11.36
CA HIS A 48 3.86 8.51 11.38
C HIS A 48 5.11 9.42 11.43
N HIS A 49 4.93 10.73 11.67
CA HIS A 49 6.03 11.68 11.70
C HIS A 49 7.11 11.29 12.74
N PRO A 50 8.41 11.32 12.41
CA PRO A 50 9.49 10.90 13.31
C PRO A 50 9.60 11.73 14.60
N ASP A 51 9.06 12.95 14.59
CA ASP A 51 8.99 13.84 15.77
C ASP A 51 7.92 13.42 16.79
N LYS A 52 7.00 12.54 16.41
CA LYS A 52 6.02 11.98 17.34
C LYS A 52 6.58 10.73 18.01
N ASN A 53 6.13 10.47 19.24
CA ASN A 53 6.52 9.31 20.03
C ASN A 53 6.18 7.95 19.37
N THR A 54 5.38 7.96 18.29
CA THR A 54 5.00 6.82 17.43
C THR A 54 5.68 6.83 16.06
N GLY A 55 6.67 7.69 15.87
CA GLY A 55 7.36 7.91 14.61
C GLY A 55 8.06 6.66 14.11
N ASN A 56 7.76 6.28 12.86
CA ASN A 56 8.40 5.14 12.22
C ASN A 56 9.01 5.61 10.89
N THR A 57 10.33 5.80 10.89
CA THR A 57 11.10 6.27 9.73
C THR A 57 10.91 5.35 8.51
N HIS A 58 10.74 4.04 8.74
CA HIS A 58 10.48 3.08 7.67
C HIS A 58 9.11 3.31 7.04
N GLN A 59 8.07 3.45 7.85
CA GLN A 59 6.72 3.75 7.35
C GLN A 59 6.67 5.10 6.65
N MET A 60 7.33 6.13 7.17
CA MET A 60 7.41 7.43 6.52
C MET A 60 8.10 7.34 5.14
N THR A 61 9.16 6.53 5.03
CA THR A 61 9.83 6.26 3.75
C THR A 61 8.87 5.59 2.76
N GLN A 62 8.12 4.58 3.20
CA GLN A 62 7.13 3.89 2.37
C GLN A 62 6.02 4.85 1.89
N LEU A 63 5.52 5.72 2.79
CA LEU A 63 4.51 6.73 2.46
C LEU A 63 5.04 7.73 1.41
N ASN A 64 6.30 8.16 1.52
CA ASN A 64 6.92 9.06 0.56
C ASN A 64 7.05 8.41 -0.82
N VAL A 65 7.57 7.18 -0.88
CA VAL A 65 7.69 6.43 -2.14
C VAL A 65 6.32 6.21 -2.79
N ALA A 66 5.33 5.77 -2.01
CA ALA A 66 3.97 5.57 -2.50
C ALA A 66 3.37 6.86 -3.08
N ARG A 67 3.51 7.98 -2.37
CA ARG A 67 3.09 9.30 -2.85
C ARG A 67 3.78 9.67 -4.16
N ASP A 68 5.10 9.53 -4.23
CA ASP A 68 5.88 10.00 -5.38
C ASP A 68 5.54 9.21 -6.65
N VAL A 69 5.34 7.90 -6.53
CA VAL A 69 4.87 7.05 -7.63
C VAL A 69 3.44 7.41 -8.04
N LEU A 70 2.52 7.54 -7.08
CA LEU A 70 1.09 7.74 -7.37
C LEU A 70 0.72 9.17 -7.79
N LEU A 71 1.50 10.19 -7.42
CA LEU A 71 1.27 11.58 -7.85
C LEU A 71 1.89 11.92 -9.20
N ASN A 72 2.87 11.14 -9.65
CA ASN A 72 3.46 11.26 -10.98
C ASN A 72 2.61 10.45 -11.98
N SER A 73 2.01 11.13 -12.95
CA SER A 73 1.11 10.49 -13.93
C SER A 73 1.78 9.38 -14.74
N ILE A 74 3.04 9.57 -15.13
CA ILE A 74 3.81 8.60 -15.92
C ILE A 74 4.16 7.39 -15.05
N ALA A 75 4.65 7.63 -13.83
CA ALA A 75 5.02 6.56 -12.90
C ALA A 75 3.80 5.74 -12.47
N ARG A 76 2.69 6.41 -12.13
CA ARG A 76 1.42 5.77 -11.80
C ARG A 76 0.90 4.90 -12.95
N CYS A 77 0.95 5.39 -14.18
CA CYS A 77 0.52 4.62 -15.35
C CYS A 77 1.31 3.31 -15.47
N LYS A 78 2.65 3.39 -15.43
CA LYS A 78 3.52 2.20 -15.49
C LYS A 78 3.25 1.24 -14.32
N TYR A 79 3.12 1.77 -13.11
CA TYR A 79 2.82 0.99 -11.92
C TYR A 79 1.47 0.26 -12.03
N ASP A 80 0.43 0.95 -12.51
CA ASP A 80 -0.91 0.37 -12.70
C ASP A 80 -0.90 -0.72 -13.80
N GLU A 81 -0.07 -0.57 -14.85
CA GLU A 81 0.13 -1.61 -15.86
C GLU A 81 0.84 -2.84 -15.29
N GLU A 82 1.87 -2.67 -14.48
CA GLU A 82 2.57 -3.77 -13.81
C GLU A 82 1.66 -4.53 -12.85
N LEU A 83 0.83 -3.81 -12.08
CA LEU A 83 -0.18 -4.43 -11.20
C LEU A 83 -1.17 -5.29 -11.97
N LYS A 84 -1.64 -4.84 -13.14
CA LYS A 84 -2.55 -5.63 -13.99
C LYS A 84 -1.89 -6.90 -14.51
N LYS A 85 -0.63 -6.82 -14.93
CA LYS A 85 0.15 -8.00 -15.39
C LYS A 85 0.30 -9.02 -14.26
N MET A 86 0.58 -8.56 -13.04
CA MET A 86 0.77 -9.44 -11.88
C MET A 86 -0.51 -10.16 -11.44
N GLY A 87 -1.68 -9.54 -11.61
CA GLY A 87 -2.98 -10.14 -11.28
C GLY A 87 -3.60 -11.00 -12.39
N SER A 88 -2.99 -11.08 -13.58
CA SER A 88 -3.51 -11.84 -14.73
C SER A 88 -2.80 -13.19 -14.94
N ASN A 89 -2.02 -13.65 -13.95
CA ASN A 89 -1.28 -14.91 -13.98
C ASN A 89 -1.93 -15.98 -13.09
#